data_AF-A0A1G1Z7N3-F1
#
_entry.id   AF-A0A1G1Z7N3-F1
#
_cell.length_a   1.000
_cell.length_b   1.000
_cell.length_c   1.000
_cell.angle_alpha   90.00
_cell.angle_beta   90.00
_cell.angle_gamma   90.00
#
_symmetry.space_group_name_H-M   'P 1'
#
loop_
_entity.id
_entity.type
_entity.pdbx_description
1 polymer ?
#
loop_
_entity_poly.entity_id
_entity_poly.type
_entity_poly.pdbx_seq_one_letter_code
_entity_poly.pdbx_strand_id
1 'polypeptide(L)'
;MKDRKLKSLTGFTIIELMVATALFLVLVAVATGTFVQTLKIQRTITELAAANDNATQAVEQMSREIRTGFNFVGSTNTILKFVNYRSEQVNYKLIGNSISRCAGSCQADTDFLPITAPEVKVEKLNFTTSGIDLTDNFPPRITITLSIPGPRGIKVNLQTTVSSRVIEPEF
;
A
#
# COMPACT_ATOMS: atom_id res chain seq x y z
N MET A 1 65.74 51.60 6.63
CA MET A 1 65.52 50.89 5.36
C MET A 1 64.88 49.55 5.68
N LYS A 2 63.66 49.27 5.22
CA LYS A 2 62.88 48.08 5.63
C LYS A 2 62.64 47.23 4.39
N ASP A 3 63.39 46.15 4.24
CA ASP A 3 63.28 45.25 3.09
C ASP A 3 61.94 44.51 3.10
N ARG A 4 61.18 44.68 2.02
CA ARG A 4 59.86 44.09 1.83
C ARG A 4 60.04 42.78 1.04
N LYS A 5 60.00 41.63 1.71
CA LYS A 5 59.99 40.31 1.04
C LYS A 5 58.75 40.20 0.16
N LEU A 6 58.94 40.15 -1.16
CA LEU A 6 57.88 39.81 -2.12
C LEU A 6 57.47 38.34 -1.91
N LYS A 7 56.18 38.09 -1.70
CA LYS A 7 55.59 36.73 -1.65
C LYS A 7 55.75 36.09 -3.03
N SER A 8 56.18 34.82 -3.10
CA SER A 8 56.18 34.07 -4.36
C SER A 8 54.75 33.84 -4.84
N LEU A 9 54.49 34.18 -6.10
CA LEU A 9 53.26 33.82 -6.80
C LEU A 9 53.50 32.45 -7.42
N THR A 10 53.19 31.39 -6.69
CA THR A 10 53.21 30.02 -7.20
C THR A 10 51.99 29.82 -8.10
N GLY A 11 52.22 29.68 -9.41
CA GLY A 11 51.21 29.35 -10.41
C GLY A 11 51.16 27.85 -10.70
N PHE A 12 50.05 27.39 -11.28
CA PHE A 12 49.90 26.03 -11.76
C PHE A 12 50.35 25.90 -13.21
N THR A 13 50.90 24.74 -13.55
CA THR A 13 51.22 24.37 -14.93
C THR A 13 49.96 23.96 -15.69
N ILE A 14 49.99 24.09 -17.01
CA ILE A 14 48.88 23.66 -17.88
C ILE A 14 48.60 22.16 -17.71
N ILE A 15 49.65 21.34 -17.52
CA ILE A 15 49.50 19.90 -17.35
C ILE A 15 48.79 19.53 -16.03
N GLU A 16 49.06 20.26 -14.94
CA GLU A 16 48.32 20.09 -13.68
C GLU A 16 46.84 20.44 -13.83
N LEU A 17 46.51 21.51 -14.58
CA LEU A 17 45.14 21.88 -14.89
C LEU A 17 44.43 20.80 -15.72
N MET A 18 45.12 20.20 -16.70
CA MET A 18 44.56 19.12 -17.52
C MET A 18 44.29 17.86 -16.69
N VAL A 19 45.21 17.47 -15.82
CA VAL A 19 45.03 16.31 -14.94
C VAL A 19 43.91 16.56 -13.92
N ALA A 20 43.87 17.75 -13.32
CA ALA A 20 42.84 18.12 -12.34
C ALA A 20 41.43 18.11 -12.95
N THR A 21 41.27 18.66 -14.16
CA THR A 21 39.98 18.66 -14.86
C THR A 21 39.55 17.26 -15.27
N ALA A 22 40.47 16.43 -15.76
CA ALA A 22 40.17 15.03 -16.09
C ALA A 22 39.67 14.24 -14.86
N LEU A 23 40.36 14.36 -13.71
CA LEU A 23 39.95 13.69 -12.47
C LEU A 23 38.62 14.24 -11.95
N PHE A 24 38.40 15.55 -12.02
CA PHE A 24 37.16 16.17 -11.59
C PHE A 24 35.96 15.67 -12.41
N LEU A 25 36.10 15.57 -13.73
CA LEU A 25 35.03 15.08 -14.60
C LEU A 25 34.66 13.62 -14.29
N VAL A 26 35.66 12.77 -13.99
CA VAL A 26 35.40 11.38 -13.56
C VAL A 26 34.59 11.35 -12.27
N LEU A 27 34.94 12.16 -11.27
CA LEU A 27 34.21 12.22 -10.00
C LEU A 27 32.77 12.72 -10.19
N VAL A 28 32.57 13.77 -10.98
CA VAL A 28 31.23 14.31 -11.27
C VAL A 28 30.38 13.30 -12.02
N ALA A 29 30.95 12.56 -12.97
CA ALA A 29 30.24 11.52 -13.70
C ALA A 29 29.74 10.41 -12.77
N VAL A 30 30.60 9.94 -11.84
CA VAL A 30 30.21 8.94 -10.84
C VAL A 30 29.11 9.48 -9.91
N ALA A 31 29.28 10.69 -9.37
CA ALA A 31 28.30 11.32 -8.48
C ALA A 31 26.93 11.48 -9.17
N THR A 32 26.91 11.99 -10.40
CA THR A 32 25.68 12.20 -11.17
C THR A 32 24.99 10.87 -11.49
N GLY A 33 25.76 9.84 -11.85
CA GLY A 33 25.23 8.50 -12.11
C GLY A 33 24.49 7.93 -10.90
N THR A 34 25.10 8.02 -9.70
CA THR A 34 24.46 7.56 -8.45
C THR A 34 23.23 8.37 -8.09
N PHE A 35 23.25 9.69 -8.33
CA PHE A 35 22.12 10.57 -8.07
C PHE A 35 20.91 10.21 -8.94
N VAL A 36 21.10 10.04 -10.25
CA VAL A 36 20.03 9.64 -11.18
C VAL A 36 19.45 8.28 -10.80
N GLN A 37 20.31 7.33 -10.40
CA GLN A 37 19.85 6.02 -9.94
C GLN A 37 18.99 6.13 -8.67
N THR A 38 19.39 6.98 -7.73
CA THR A 38 18.63 7.24 -6.50
C THR A 38 17.24 7.80 -6.80
N LEU A 39 17.12 8.75 -7.74
CA LEU A 39 15.82 9.28 -8.15
C LEU A 39 14.89 8.21 -8.74
N LYS A 40 15.44 7.26 -9.51
CA LYS A 40 14.66 6.14 -10.06
C LYS A 40 14.17 5.23 -8.94
N ILE A 41 15.01 4.95 -7.94
CA ILE A 41 14.65 4.12 -6.79
C ILE A 41 13.57 4.82 -5.95
N GLN A 42 13.72 6.12 -5.70
CA GLN A 42 12.77 6.90 -4.92
C GLN A 42 11.35 6.83 -5.52
N ARG A 43 11.20 6.97 -6.84
CA ARG A 43 9.88 6.84 -7.50
C ARG A 43 9.24 5.47 -7.26
N THR A 44 10.02 4.40 -7.43
CA THR A 44 9.54 3.03 -7.17
C THR A 44 9.15 2.82 -5.71
N ILE A 45 9.91 3.38 -4.75
CA ILE A 45 9.59 3.29 -3.33
C ILE A 45 8.29 4.05 -3.01
N THR A 46 8.10 5.24 -3.57
CA THR A 46 6.88 6.04 -3.36
C THR A 46 5.63 5.33 -3.86
N GLU A 47 5.68 4.73 -5.06
CA GLU A 47 4.57 3.96 -5.61
C GLU A 47 4.25 2.71 -4.77
N LEU A 48 5.28 2.01 -4.29
CA LEU A 48 5.11 0.85 -3.41
C LEU A 48 4.54 1.25 -2.04
N ALA A 49 4.98 2.37 -1.48
CA ALA A 49 4.46 2.91 -0.23
C ALA A 49 2.97 3.27 -0.37
N ALA A 50 2.59 3.98 -1.44
CA ALA A 50 1.19 4.32 -1.69
C ALA A 50 0.30 3.07 -1.83
N ALA A 51 0.79 2.03 -2.52
CA ALA A 51 0.09 0.75 -2.63
C ALA A 51 -0.10 0.07 -1.26
N ASN A 52 0.96 0.06 -0.43
CA ASN A 52 0.92 -0.53 0.91
C ASN A 52 0.00 0.24 1.88
N ASP A 53 0.03 1.57 1.82
CA ASP A 53 -0.79 2.43 2.67
C ASP A 53 -2.28 2.27 2.33
N ASN A 54 -2.61 2.23 1.03
CA ASN A 54 -3.97 1.95 0.56
C ASN A 54 -4.44 0.54 0.96
N ALA A 55 -3.59 -0.48 0.81
CA ALA A 55 -3.89 -1.84 1.24
C ALA A 55 -4.22 -1.89 2.74
N THR A 56 -3.35 -1.28 3.55
CA THR A 56 -3.48 -1.25 5.00
C THR A 56 -4.73 -0.49 5.42
N GLN A 57 -4.98 0.69 4.84
CA GLN A 57 -6.17 1.48 5.12
C GLN A 57 -7.47 0.73 4.81
N ALA A 58 -7.54 0.07 3.65
CA ALA A 58 -8.70 -0.71 3.26
C ALA A 58 -8.94 -1.88 4.21
N VAL A 59 -7.89 -2.62 4.57
CA VAL A 59 -7.97 -3.74 5.51
C VAL A 59 -8.33 -3.28 6.92
N GLU A 60 -7.79 -2.16 7.38
CA GLU A 60 -8.14 -1.56 8.66
C GLU A 60 -9.61 -1.13 8.73
N GLN A 61 -10.12 -0.53 7.65
CA GLN A 61 -11.54 -0.19 7.56
C GLN A 61 -12.41 -1.44 7.60
N MET A 62 -12.12 -2.45 6.76
CA MET A 62 -12.84 -3.73 6.76
C MET A 62 -12.80 -4.39 8.14
N SER A 63 -11.63 -4.44 8.77
CA SER A 63 -11.41 -5.07 10.07
C SER A 63 -12.23 -4.41 11.18
N ARG A 64 -12.34 -3.08 11.18
CA ARG A 64 -13.16 -2.36 12.16
C ARG A 64 -14.63 -2.72 12.03
N GLU A 65 -15.15 -2.78 10.80
CA GLU A 65 -16.56 -3.09 10.58
C GLU A 65 -16.86 -4.56 10.87
N ILE A 66 -16.00 -5.49 10.43
CA ILE A 66 -16.10 -6.93 10.70
C ILE A 66 -16.09 -7.21 12.21
N ARG A 67 -15.25 -6.53 12.99
CA ARG A 67 -15.18 -6.75 14.45
C ARG A 67 -16.51 -6.50 15.17
N THR A 68 -17.34 -5.61 14.63
CA THR A 68 -18.67 -5.28 15.16
C THR A 68 -19.82 -5.89 14.35
N GLY A 69 -19.50 -6.64 13.30
CA GLY A 69 -20.47 -7.23 12.39
C GLY A 69 -21.02 -8.54 12.92
N PHE A 70 -22.20 -8.93 12.43
CA PHE A 70 -22.83 -10.21 12.70
C PHE A 70 -23.61 -10.68 11.47
N ASN A 71 -24.09 -11.93 11.47
CA ASN A 71 -24.81 -12.54 10.35
C ASN A 71 -23.95 -12.50 9.07
N PHE A 72 -22.76 -13.09 9.16
CA PHE A 72 -21.80 -13.11 8.05
C PHE A 72 -22.24 -14.13 7.00
N VAL A 73 -22.46 -13.66 5.77
CA VAL A 73 -22.79 -14.51 4.63
C VAL A 73 -21.62 -14.52 3.66
N GLY A 74 -20.83 -15.59 3.71
CA GLY A 74 -19.78 -15.87 2.74
C GLY A 74 -20.33 -16.66 1.55
N SER A 75 -21.04 -16.01 0.62
CA SER A 75 -21.58 -16.73 -0.55
C SER A 75 -20.51 -17.09 -1.58
N THR A 76 -19.41 -16.31 -1.64
CA THR A 76 -18.28 -16.50 -2.55
C THR A 76 -17.01 -15.93 -1.93
N ASN A 77 -15.84 -16.51 -2.25
CA ASN A 77 -14.55 -16.00 -1.74
C ASN A 77 -14.26 -14.55 -2.11
N THR A 78 -14.99 -13.92 -3.04
CA THR A 78 -14.74 -12.56 -3.54
C THR A 78 -15.69 -11.49 -2.99
N ILE A 79 -16.74 -11.90 -2.27
CA ILE A 79 -17.76 -10.99 -1.74
C ILE A 79 -17.98 -11.30 -0.26
N LEU A 80 -17.91 -10.28 0.57
CA LEU A 80 -18.24 -10.37 1.99
C LEU A 80 -19.51 -9.57 2.27
N LYS A 81 -20.51 -10.21 2.87
CA LYS A 81 -21.76 -9.59 3.30
C LYS A 81 -21.98 -9.83 4.78
N PHE A 82 -22.39 -8.79 5.52
CA PHE A 82 -22.73 -8.88 6.94
C PHE A 82 -23.59 -7.69 7.37
N VAL A 83 -24.07 -7.70 8.61
CA VAL A 83 -24.82 -6.58 9.20
C VAL A 83 -23.94 -5.85 10.20
N ASN A 84 -23.89 -4.52 10.14
CA ASN A 84 -23.12 -3.70 11.07
C ASN A 84 -23.89 -3.42 12.38
N TYR A 85 -23.24 -2.74 13.34
CA TYR A 85 -23.88 -2.33 14.60
C TYR A 85 -25.07 -1.36 14.44
N ARG A 86 -25.25 -0.76 13.26
CA ARG A 86 -26.37 0.14 12.93
C ARG A 86 -27.54 -0.60 12.28
N SER A 87 -27.48 -1.93 12.20
CA SER A 87 -28.46 -2.76 11.51
C SER A 87 -28.53 -2.51 9.99
N GLU A 88 -27.45 -2.01 9.39
CA GLU A 88 -27.32 -1.85 7.94
C GLU A 88 -26.55 -3.02 7.35
N GLN A 89 -27.00 -3.51 6.19
CA GLN A 89 -26.25 -4.51 5.44
C GLN A 89 -25.01 -3.87 4.80
N VAL A 90 -23.83 -4.40 5.11
CA VAL A 90 -22.56 -3.99 4.53
C VAL A 90 -22.09 -5.05 3.56
N ASN A 91 -21.72 -4.62 2.35
CA ASN A 91 -21.18 -5.47 1.30
C ASN A 91 -19.81 -4.94 0.86
N TYR A 92 -18.80 -5.81 0.90
CA TYR A 92 -17.50 -5.57 0.26
C TYR A 92 -17.33 -6.46 -0.96
N LYS A 93 -16.84 -5.88 -2.05
CA LYS A 93 -16.46 -6.62 -3.25
C LYS A 93 -15.37 -5.90 -4.03
N LEU A 94 -14.67 -6.65 -4.87
CA LEU A 94 -13.76 -6.08 -5.86
C LEU A 94 -14.58 -5.75 -7.13
N ILE A 95 -14.59 -4.48 -7.52
CA ILE A 95 -15.19 -4.03 -8.80
C ILE A 95 -14.07 -3.50 -9.67
N GLY A 96 -13.84 -4.16 -10.80
CA GLY A 96 -12.66 -3.89 -11.62
C GLY A 96 -11.38 -4.09 -10.80
N ASN A 97 -10.69 -2.99 -10.49
CA ASN A 97 -9.42 -2.99 -9.76
C ASN A 97 -9.50 -2.22 -8.44
N SER A 98 -10.69 -1.90 -7.93
CA SER A 98 -10.85 -1.14 -6.69
C SER A 98 -11.72 -1.89 -5.70
N ILE A 99 -11.30 -1.93 -4.43
CA ILE A 99 -12.14 -2.47 -3.37
C ILE A 99 -13.25 -1.47 -3.15
N SER A 100 -14.49 -1.95 -3.23
CA SER A 100 -15.65 -1.10 -3.10
C SER A 100 -16.55 -1.58 -1.98
N ARG A 101 -17.13 -0.61 -1.28
CA ARG A 101 -17.99 -0.80 -0.12
C ARG A 101 -19.37 -0.22 -0.41
N CYS A 102 -20.41 -0.93 -0.04
CA CYS A 102 -21.75 -0.40 0.03
C CYS A 102 -22.35 -0.71 1.42
N ALA A 103 -23.13 0.22 1.97
CA ALA A 103 -23.87 0.04 3.22
C ALA A 103 -25.33 0.45 3.03
N GLY A 104 -26.25 -0.37 3.52
CA GLY A 104 -27.69 -0.18 3.34
C GLY A 104 -28.21 -0.93 2.11
N SER A 105 -28.96 -0.24 1.26
CA SER A 105 -29.60 -0.85 0.07
C SER A 105 -28.61 -0.96 -1.09
N CYS A 106 -27.88 -2.08 -1.15
CA CYS A 106 -26.95 -2.39 -2.24
C CYS A 106 -27.64 -3.27 -3.27
N GLN A 107 -28.14 -2.70 -4.36
CA GLN A 107 -28.87 -3.43 -5.40
C GLN A 107 -28.05 -3.57 -6.68
N ALA A 108 -27.27 -2.55 -7.03
CA ALA A 108 -26.46 -2.51 -8.25
C ALA A 108 -24.97 -2.20 -7.94
N ASP A 109 -24.10 -2.44 -8.92
CA ASP A 109 -22.67 -2.11 -8.83
C ASP A 109 -22.41 -0.60 -8.67
N THR A 110 -23.35 0.24 -9.10
CA THR A 110 -23.29 1.71 -8.98
C THR A 110 -23.43 2.22 -7.54
N ASP A 111 -24.00 1.41 -6.65
CA ASP A 111 -24.21 1.77 -5.24
C ASP A 111 -22.92 1.63 -4.41
N PHE A 112 -21.88 1.05 -5.01
CA PHE A 112 -20.63 0.77 -4.33
C PHE A 112 -19.66 1.93 -4.49
N LEU A 113 -19.16 2.40 -3.34
CA LEU A 113 -18.17 3.45 -3.26
C LEU A 113 -16.78 2.83 -3.14
N PRO A 114 -15.81 3.24 -3.99
CA PRO A 114 -14.44 2.75 -3.88
C PRO A 114 -13.83 3.25 -2.56
N ILE A 115 -13.17 2.35 -1.83
CA ILE A 115 -12.43 2.67 -0.60
C ILE A 115 -10.91 2.74 -0.82
N THR A 116 -10.43 2.21 -1.96
CA THR A 116 -9.04 2.32 -2.40
C THR A 116 -8.87 3.50 -3.35
N ALA A 117 -7.71 4.16 -3.31
CA ALA A 117 -7.41 5.28 -4.19
C ALA A 117 -7.37 4.87 -5.68
N PRO A 118 -7.75 5.76 -6.62
CA PRO A 118 -7.82 5.45 -8.06
C PRO A 118 -6.50 4.96 -8.68
N GLU A 119 -5.37 5.43 -8.15
CA GLU A 119 -4.03 5.07 -8.61
C GLU A 119 -3.58 3.67 -8.16
N VAL A 120 -4.21 3.10 -7.13
CA VAL A 120 -3.86 1.78 -6.60
C VAL A 120 -4.79 0.72 -7.17
N LYS A 121 -4.22 -0.20 -7.95
CA LYS A 121 -4.97 -1.29 -8.59
C LYS A 121 -4.89 -2.54 -7.75
N VAL A 122 -6.02 -3.10 -7.34
CA VAL A 122 -6.08 -4.36 -6.60
C VAL A 122 -6.15 -5.52 -7.60
N GLU A 123 -5.25 -6.49 -7.46
CA GLU A 123 -5.20 -7.68 -8.33
C GLU A 123 -6.08 -8.80 -7.77
N LYS A 124 -6.08 -8.99 -6.46
CA LYS A 124 -6.81 -10.06 -5.80
C LYS A 124 -7.35 -9.61 -4.46
N LEU A 125 -8.63 -9.91 -4.22
CA LEU A 125 -9.29 -9.76 -2.94
C LEU A 125 -10.09 -11.03 -2.67
N ASN A 126 -9.72 -11.74 -1.60
CA ASN A 126 -10.42 -12.92 -1.14
C ASN A 126 -10.82 -12.79 0.33
N PHE A 127 -11.97 -13.35 0.67
CA PHE A 127 -12.51 -13.49 2.00
C PHE A 127 -12.72 -14.97 2.27
N THR A 128 -12.12 -15.48 3.33
CA THR A 128 -12.35 -16.84 3.81
C THR A 128 -13.00 -16.76 5.19
N THR A 129 -14.22 -17.26 5.30
CA THR A 129 -14.99 -17.27 6.53
C THR A 129 -14.82 -18.61 7.26
N SER A 130 -14.78 -18.59 8.59
CA SER A 130 -14.72 -19.77 9.45
C SER A 130 -15.49 -19.51 10.73
N GLY A 131 -16.17 -20.51 11.30
CA GLY A 131 -17.02 -20.34 12.48
C GLY A 131 -18.24 -19.45 12.23
N ILE A 132 -18.79 -19.52 11.01
CA ILE A 132 -20.04 -18.83 10.61
C ILE A 132 -21.27 -19.73 10.74
N ASP A 133 -21.08 -21.00 11.09
CA ASP A 133 -22.19 -21.93 11.25
C ASP A 133 -22.88 -21.66 12.59
N LEU A 134 -24.20 -21.47 12.55
CA LEU A 134 -25.04 -21.15 13.71
C LEU A 134 -24.94 -22.18 14.85
N THR A 135 -24.41 -23.38 14.57
CA THR A 135 -24.28 -24.49 15.52
C THR A 135 -22.89 -24.59 16.16
N ASP A 136 -21.91 -23.81 15.70
CA ASP A 136 -20.50 -23.99 16.05
C ASP A 136 -20.12 -23.27 17.37
N ASN A 137 -20.95 -22.36 17.87
CA ASN A 137 -20.73 -21.60 19.12
C ASN A 137 -19.36 -20.88 19.22
N PHE A 138 -18.62 -20.79 18.10
CA PHE A 138 -17.39 -20.01 17.96
C PHE A 138 -17.69 -18.65 17.33
N PRO A 139 -16.92 -17.61 17.69
CA PRO A 139 -17.07 -16.32 17.04
C PRO A 139 -16.64 -16.40 15.57
N PRO A 140 -17.42 -15.82 14.63
CA PRO A 140 -17.06 -15.75 13.21
C PRO A 140 -15.67 -15.15 13.00
N ARG A 141 -14.84 -15.84 12.21
CA ARG A 141 -13.50 -15.40 11.80
C ARG A 141 -13.47 -15.19 10.30
N ILE A 142 -13.06 -14.00 9.88
CA ILE A 142 -12.96 -13.61 8.48
C ILE A 142 -11.48 -13.39 8.20
N THR A 143 -10.92 -14.18 7.30
CA THR A 143 -9.58 -13.99 6.77
C THR A 143 -9.67 -13.20 5.47
N ILE A 144 -9.10 -12.01 5.46
CA ILE A 144 -8.98 -11.12 4.31
C ILE A 144 -7.62 -11.39 3.68
N THR A 145 -7.60 -11.72 2.40
CA THR A 145 -6.38 -11.88 1.60
C THR A 145 -6.41 -10.88 0.45
N LEU A 146 -5.40 -10.01 0.40
CA LEU A 146 -5.28 -8.91 -0.54
C LEU A 146 -3.96 -8.99 -1.29
N SER A 147 -3.99 -8.79 -2.60
CA SER A 147 -2.79 -8.67 -3.44
C SER A 147 -2.87 -7.40 -4.28
N ILE A 148 -1.86 -6.56 -4.16
CA ILE A 148 -1.70 -5.32 -4.92
C ILE A 148 -0.38 -5.41 -5.71
N PRO A 149 -0.41 -5.27 -7.05
CA PRO A 149 0.78 -5.18 -7.85
C PRO A 149 1.41 -3.79 -7.68
N GLY A 150 2.69 -3.79 -7.36
CA GLY A 150 3.56 -2.63 -7.37
C GLY A 150 4.43 -2.58 -8.63
N PRO A 151 5.36 -1.61 -8.68
CA PRO A 151 6.17 -1.37 -9.87
C PRO A 151 7.16 -2.51 -10.08
N ARG A 152 7.50 -2.79 -11.35
CA ARG A 152 8.49 -3.82 -11.74
C ARG A 152 8.18 -5.24 -11.23
N GLY A 153 6.89 -5.55 -11.03
CA GLY A 153 6.45 -6.89 -10.62
C GLY A 153 6.60 -7.18 -9.13
N ILE A 154 6.97 -6.20 -8.31
CA ILE A 154 6.93 -6.30 -6.86
C ILE A 154 5.45 -6.37 -6.45
N LYS A 155 5.04 -7.37 -5.66
CA LYS A 155 3.66 -7.50 -5.19
C LYS A 155 3.59 -7.27 -3.68
N VAL A 156 2.62 -6.49 -3.24
CA VAL A 156 2.25 -6.36 -1.83
C VAL A 156 1.16 -7.38 -1.57
N ASN A 157 1.45 -8.39 -0.75
CA ASN A 157 0.49 -9.38 -0.31
C ASN A 157 0.20 -9.14 1.17
N LEU A 158 -1.06 -8.90 1.51
CA LEU A 158 -1.50 -8.73 2.87
C LEU A 158 -2.54 -9.78 3.21
N GLN A 159 -2.40 -10.40 4.38
CA GLN A 159 -3.40 -11.32 4.90
C GLN A 159 -3.67 -11.01 6.36
N THR A 160 -4.94 -10.91 6.73
CA THR A 160 -5.35 -10.58 8.10
C THR A 160 -6.61 -11.33 8.45
N THR A 161 -6.63 -11.96 9.62
CA THR A 161 -7.81 -12.64 10.16
C THR A 161 -8.42 -11.82 11.28
N VAL A 162 -9.71 -11.56 11.19
CA VAL A 162 -10.47 -10.75 12.14
C VAL A 162 -11.60 -11.60 12.69
N SER A 163 -11.72 -11.68 14.00
CA SER A 163 -12.89 -12.25 14.66
C SER A 163 -13.94 -11.18 14.96
N SER A 164 -15.21 -11.53 14.81
CA SER A 164 -16.29 -10.72 15.37
C SER A 164 -16.31 -10.80 16.90
N ARG A 165 -16.74 -9.72 17.54
CA ARG A 165 -17.03 -9.68 18.98
C ARG A 165 -18.47 -10.08 19.32
N VAL A 166 -19.36 -10.10 18.33
CA VAL A 166 -20.75 -10.49 18.50
C VAL A 166 -20.83 -11.98 18.26
N ILE A 167 -21.24 -12.72 19.30
CA ILE A 167 -21.65 -14.11 19.17
C ILE A 167 -23.07 -14.06 18.61
N GLU A 168 -23.32 -14.79 17.52
CA GLU A 168 -24.65 -14.81 16.92
C GLU A 168 -25.66 -15.32 17.97
N PRO A 169 -26.75 -14.58 18.24
CA PRO A 169 -27.75 -15.05 19.18
C PRO A 169 -28.42 -16.30 18.59
N GLU A 170 -28.53 -17.36 19.40
CA GLU A 170 -29.40 -18.49 19.07
C GLU A 170 -30.82 -17.95 18.91
N PHE A 171 -31.40 -18.08 17.71
CA PHE A 171 -32.81 -17.82 17.44
C PHE A 171 -33.60 -19.12 17.51
#